data_AF-A0A379TCW6-F1
#
_entry.id   AF-A0A379TCW6-F1
#
_cell.length_a   1.000
_cell.length_b   1.000
_cell.length_c   1.000
_cell.angle_alpha   90.00
_cell.angle_beta   90.00
_cell.angle_gamma   90.00
#
_symmetry.space_group_name_H-M   'P 1'
#
loop_
_entity.id
_entity.type
_entity.pdbx_description
1 polymer ?
#
loop_
_entity_poly.entity_id
_entity_poly.type
_entity_poly.pdbx_seq_one_letter_code
_entity_poly.pdbx_strand_id
1 'polypeptide(L)'
;MIKTEPVDIAFFTRRLRQAQHWRDWLAKKDGLDSYRLIAGESDGLPGVTIDRFGHFLVLQLLSAGAEYQRAALISALQTCYPDCAIYDRSDVAVRKKEGMALAQGPVTGELPPALLPIEEHGMKLLVDIQGGHKTGYYLDQRDSRLATRRYVENQRVLNCFSYTGGFAVSALMGGCRQVVSVDTSQDALDIARQNVELNQLDLSKAEFVRDDVF
;
A
#
# COMPACT_ATOMS: atom_id res chain seq x y z
N MET A 1 -19.27 28.57 16.38
CA MET A 1 -18.03 28.73 17.18
C MET A 1 -17.01 27.76 16.63
N ILE A 2 -15.91 28.24 16.06
CA ILE A 2 -14.76 27.39 15.75
C ILE A 2 -14.16 27.00 17.10
N LYS A 3 -14.27 25.73 17.49
CA LYS A 3 -13.58 25.25 18.70
C LYS A 3 -12.09 25.27 18.39
N THR A 4 -11.32 26.04 19.15
CA THR A 4 -9.85 25.98 19.15
C THR A 4 -9.43 24.66 19.80
N GLU A 5 -9.09 23.69 18.98
CA GLU A 5 -8.49 22.42 19.39
C GLU A 5 -6.96 22.53 19.21
N PRO A 6 -6.14 22.27 20.26
CA PRO A 6 -4.69 22.24 20.10
C PRO A 6 -4.26 21.05 19.21
N VAL A 7 -3.27 21.29 18.35
CA VAL A 7 -2.67 20.24 17.52
C VAL A 7 -1.52 19.60 18.31
N ASP A 8 -1.88 18.62 19.15
CA ASP A 8 -0.97 17.89 20.04
C ASP A 8 -1.10 16.37 19.84
N ILE A 9 -0.40 15.58 20.67
CA ILE A 9 -0.47 14.10 20.63
C ILE A 9 -1.92 13.61 20.73
N ALA A 10 -2.73 14.21 21.60
CA ALA A 10 -4.11 13.81 21.81
C ALA A 10 -4.99 14.11 20.58
N PHE A 11 -4.73 15.20 19.85
CA PHE A 11 -5.33 15.47 18.54
C PHE A 11 -5.03 14.35 17.54
N PHE A 12 -3.76 13.96 17.40
CA PHE A 12 -3.37 12.88 16.49
C PHE A 12 -3.98 11.53 16.91
N THR A 13 -3.97 11.19 18.21
CA THR A 13 -4.62 9.97 18.72
C THR A 13 -6.11 9.93 18.37
N ARG A 14 -6.84 11.04 18.48
CA ARG A 14 -8.26 11.10 18.09
C ARG A 14 -8.45 10.87 16.59
N ARG A 15 -7.66 11.54 15.74
CA ARG A 15 -7.74 11.38 14.27
C ARG A 15 -7.39 9.96 13.82
N LEU A 16 -6.34 9.37 14.39
CA LEU A 16 -5.94 7.98 14.11
C LEU A 16 -7.05 6.99 14.47
N ARG A 17 -7.64 7.11 15.67
CA ARG A 17 -8.76 6.25 16.09
C ARG A 17 -10.00 6.41 15.22
N GLN A 18 -10.32 7.63 14.82
CA GLN A 18 -11.45 7.90 13.92
C GLN A 18 -11.23 7.21 12.57
N ALA A 19 -10.04 7.35 11.98
CA ALA A 19 -9.72 6.71 10.72
C ALA A 19 -9.69 5.18 10.86
N GLN A 20 -9.10 4.66 11.94
CA GLN A 20 -9.05 3.23 12.25
C GLN A 20 -10.44 2.61 12.31
N HIS A 21 -11.41 3.27 12.94
CA HIS A 21 -12.78 2.76 13.05
C HIS A 21 -13.41 2.46 11.67
N TRP A 22 -13.16 3.32 10.67
CA TRP A 22 -13.60 3.06 9.31
C TRP A 22 -12.85 1.89 8.67
N ARG A 23 -11.53 1.81 8.88
CA ARG A 23 -10.68 0.75 8.30
C ARG A 23 -10.91 -0.60 8.95
N ASP A 24 -11.32 -0.68 10.21
CA ASP A 24 -11.72 -1.92 10.87
C ASP A 24 -12.93 -2.56 10.15
N TRP A 25 -13.91 -1.74 9.78
CA TRP A 25 -15.06 -2.20 9.02
C TRP A 25 -14.65 -2.71 7.63
N LEU A 26 -13.81 -1.96 6.91
CA LEU A 26 -13.29 -2.37 5.60
C LEU A 26 -12.49 -3.67 5.69
N ALA A 27 -11.54 -3.75 6.63
CA ALA A 27 -10.68 -4.91 6.84
C ALA A 27 -11.48 -6.17 7.13
N LYS A 28 -12.51 -6.06 7.98
CA LYS A 28 -13.40 -7.18 8.28
C LYS A 28 -14.24 -7.59 7.07
N LYS A 29 -14.79 -6.63 6.33
CA LYS A 29 -15.69 -6.89 5.20
C LYS A 29 -14.96 -7.51 4.01
N ASP A 30 -13.78 -6.97 3.71
CA ASP A 30 -13.05 -7.28 2.49
C ASP A 30 -11.90 -8.28 2.72
N GLY A 31 -11.68 -8.72 3.97
CA GLY A 31 -10.63 -9.64 4.35
C GLY A 31 -9.24 -9.03 4.13
N LEU A 32 -9.00 -7.87 4.73
CA LEU A 32 -7.75 -7.10 4.55
C LEU A 32 -6.88 -7.20 5.80
N ASP A 33 -5.59 -7.44 5.59
CA ASP A 33 -4.56 -7.17 6.60
C ASP A 33 -3.85 -5.82 6.38
N SER A 34 -4.11 -5.18 5.23
CA SER A 34 -3.40 -4.00 4.75
C SER A 34 -4.34 -3.00 4.08
N TYR A 35 -4.15 -1.71 4.38
CA TYR A 35 -5.03 -0.62 3.91
C TYR A 35 -4.41 0.75 4.16
N ARG A 36 -4.90 1.76 3.44
CA ARG A 36 -4.60 3.16 3.76
C ARG A 36 -5.31 3.57 5.04
N LEU A 37 -4.56 3.75 6.11
CA LEU A 37 -5.06 4.20 7.40
C LEU A 37 -5.42 5.70 7.36
N ILE A 38 -4.49 6.56 6.92
CA ILE A 38 -4.70 8.01 6.80
C ILE A 38 -4.49 8.44 5.34
N ALA A 39 -5.49 9.12 4.78
CA ALA A 39 -5.51 9.68 3.44
C ALA A 39 -5.55 11.23 3.47
N GLY A 40 -4.55 11.83 4.12
CA GLY A 40 -4.35 13.28 4.11
C GLY A 40 -5.53 14.06 4.66
N GLU A 41 -5.94 15.06 3.89
CA GLU A 41 -7.06 15.95 4.16
C GLU A 41 -8.37 15.20 4.39
N SER A 42 -8.58 14.07 3.70
CA SER A 42 -9.83 13.29 3.78
C SER A 42 -10.03 12.66 5.17
N ASP A 43 -8.95 12.41 5.89
CA ASP A 43 -8.97 11.93 7.29
C ASP A 43 -8.65 13.06 8.29
N GLY A 44 -8.67 14.32 7.84
CA GLY A 44 -8.45 15.49 8.68
C GLY A 44 -6.99 15.68 9.13
N LEU A 45 -6.02 15.10 8.41
CA LEU A 45 -4.58 15.25 8.63
C LEU A 45 -3.86 15.70 7.34
N PRO A 46 -3.99 16.98 6.93
CA PRO A 46 -3.43 17.48 5.67
C PRO A 46 -1.94 17.21 5.50
N GLY A 47 -1.56 16.68 4.34
CA GLY A 47 -0.19 16.28 4.03
C GLY A 47 0.35 15.05 4.79
N VAL A 48 -0.47 14.31 5.53
CA VAL A 48 -0.08 13.04 6.16
C VAL A 48 -0.73 11.87 5.43
N THR A 49 0.07 10.96 4.87
CA THR A 49 -0.41 9.66 4.39
C THR A 49 0.17 8.56 5.28
N ILE A 50 -0.67 7.61 5.68
CA ILE A 50 -0.21 6.41 6.41
C ILE A 50 -0.87 5.19 5.79
N ASP A 51 -0.05 4.29 5.26
CA ASP A 51 -0.48 2.97 4.81
C ASP A 51 -0.08 1.92 5.84
N ARG A 52 -0.97 0.97 6.11
CA ARG A 52 -0.73 -0.18 6.98
C ARG A 52 -0.49 -1.41 6.11
N PHE A 53 0.62 -2.10 6.34
CA PHE A 53 0.95 -3.38 5.71
C PHE A 53 1.23 -4.41 6.81
N GLY A 54 0.25 -5.25 7.15
CA GLY A 54 0.35 -6.13 8.32
C GLY A 54 0.63 -5.34 9.60
N HIS A 55 1.79 -5.58 10.23
CA HIS A 55 2.25 -4.86 11.43
C HIS A 55 3.20 -3.68 11.13
N PHE A 56 3.35 -3.27 9.87
CA PHE A 56 4.10 -2.06 9.50
C PHE A 56 3.16 -0.89 9.24
N LEU A 57 3.53 0.29 9.77
CA LEU A 57 2.93 1.58 9.44
C LEU A 57 3.94 2.38 8.61
N VAL A 58 3.58 2.68 7.37
CA VAL A 58 4.43 3.40 6.42
C VAL A 58 3.91 4.82 6.26
N LEU A 59 4.71 5.82 6.66
CA LEU A 59 4.31 7.22 6.54
C LEU A 59 4.84 7.86 5.27
N GLN A 60 4.07 8.84 4.78
CA GLN A 60 4.60 9.92 3.97
C GLN A 60 4.14 11.24 4.58
N LEU A 61 5.09 12.08 4.99
CA LEU A 61 4.84 13.44 5.44
C LEU A 61 5.13 14.35 4.25
N LEU A 62 4.13 15.03 3.71
CA LEU A 62 4.20 15.69 2.42
C LEU A 62 4.04 17.20 2.50
N SER A 63 3.59 17.73 3.64
CA SER A 63 3.48 19.18 3.93
C SER A 63 4.43 19.61 5.04
N ALA A 64 4.78 20.90 5.07
CA ALA A 64 5.62 21.46 6.14
C ALA A 64 4.99 21.26 7.53
N GLY A 65 3.66 21.33 7.63
CA GLY A 65 2.93 21.07 8.87
C GLY A 65 3.02 19.61 9.33
N ALA A 66 2.94 18.66 8.39
CA ALA A 66 3.11 17.24 8.69
C ALA A 66 4.52 16.94 9.24
N GLU A 67 5.55 17.52 8.62
CA GLU A 67 6.94 17.38 9.08
C GLU A 67 7.16 18.03 10.45
N TYR A 68 6.66 19.25 10.65
CA TYR A 68 6.75 19.96 11.93
C TYR A 68 6.14 19.15 13.08
N GLN A 69 5.03 18.46 12.81
CA GLN A 69 4.29 17.65 13.78
C GLN A 69 4.78 16.20 13.90
N ARG A 70 5.89 15.82 13.23
CA ARG A 70 6.42 14.45 13.21
C ARG A 70 6.50 13.83 14.61
N ALA A 71 7.10 14.53 15.57
CA ALA A 71 7.28 13.99 16.92
C ALA A 71 5.93 13.64 17.59
N ALA A 72 4.96 14.55 17.52
CA ALA A 72 3.64 14.33 18.10
C ALA A 72 2.88 13.19 17.40
N LEU A 73 2.98 13.11 16.06
CA LEU A 73 2.38 12.04 15.27
C LEU A 73 2.99 10.67 15.62
N ILE A 74 4.32 10.57 15.70
CA ILE A 74 5.00 9.32 16.06
C ILE A 74 4.62 8.86 17.47
N SER A 75 4.59 9.75 18.46
CA SER A 75 4.13 9.41 19.81
C SER A 75 2.68 8.91 19.83
N ALA A 76 1.79 9.55 19.05
CA ALA A 76 0.41 9.12 18.93
C ALA A 76 0.28 7.74 18.26
N LEU A 77 1.09 7.46 17.23
CA LEU A 77 1.13 6.16 16.55
C LEU A 77 1.62 5.06 17.48
N GLN A 78 2.72 5.27 18.20
CA GLN A 78 3.25 4.31 19.19
C GLN A 78 2.24 4.02 20.31
N THR A 79 1.42 5.01 20.68
CA THR A 79 0.35 4.82 21.67
C THR A 79 -0.82 4.00 21.11
N CYS A 80 -1.21 4.23 19.85
CA CYS A 80 -2.36 3.55 19.23
C CYS A 80 -2.01 2.15 18.71
N TYR A 81 -0.75 1.93 18.33
CA TYR A 81 -0.26 0.74 17.64
C TYR A 81 1.08 0.28 18.24
N PRO A 82 1.12 -0.09 19.53
CA PRO A 82 2.37 -0.37 20.24
C PRO A 82 3.18 -1.53 19.64
N ASP A 83 2.50 -2.48 18.97
CA ASP A 83 3.13 -3.65 18.36
C ASP A 83 3.54 -3.44 16.89
N CYS A 84 3.31 -2.25 16.33
CA CYS A 84 3.63 -1.97 14.94
C CYS A 84 5.01 -1.32 14.78
N ALA A 85 5.77 -1.77 13.78
CA ALA A 85 6.95 -1.07 13.32
C ALA A 85 6.55 0.11 12.42
N ILE A 86 7.39 1.15 12.38
CA ILE A 86 7.11 2.38 11.65
C ILE A 86 8.25 2.67 10.68
N TYR A 87 7.91 2.91 9.41
CA TYR A 87 8.86 3.20 8.34
C TYR A 87 8.47 4.49 7.61
N ASP A 88 9.45 5.32 7.24
CA ASP A 88 9.24 6.56 6.50
C ASP A 88 9.51 6.35 5.00
N ARG A 89 8.53 6.73 4.16
CA ARG A 89 8.60 6.80 2.70
C ARG A 89 8.29 8.20 2.19
N SER A 90 8.78 9.20 2.89
CA SER A 90 8.75 10.62 2.49
C SER A 90 9.76 10.96 1.37
N ASP A 91 10.10 9.99 0.51
CA ASP A 91 10.98 10.11 -0.66
C ASP A 91 10.23 10.63 -1.90
N VAL A 92 9.19 11.43 -1.70
CA VAL A 92 8.31 11.92 -2.77
C VAL A 92 8.68 13.34 -3.19
N ALA A 93 8.81 13.57 -4.50
CA ALA A 93 9.21 14.85 -5.08
C ALA A 93 8.36 16.06 -4.64
N VAL A 94 7.10 15.85 -4.23
CA VAL A 94 6.20 16.92 -3.76
C VAL A 94 6.78 17.68 -2.56
N ARG A 95 7.59 17.04 -1.70
CA ARG A 95 8.25 17.71 -0.57
C ARG A 95 9.15 18.86 -0.98
N LYS A 96 9.73 18.81 -2.19
CA LYS A 96 10.52 19.92 -2.74
C LYS A 96 9.68 21.18 -2.93
N LYS A 97 8.38 21.05 -3.22
CA LYS A 97 7.45 22.19 -3.35
C LYS A 97 7.21 22.89 -2.00
N GLU A 98 7.39 22.17 -0.90
CA GLU A 98 7.29 22.67 0.47
C GLU A 98 8.66 23.11 1.03
N GLY A 99 9.72 23.11 0.21
CA GLY A 99 11.07 23.46 0.64
C GLY A 99 11.73 22.41 1.55
N MET A 100 11.22 21.17 1.57
CA MET A 100 11.72 20.10 2.44
C MET A 100 12.62 19.12 1.70
N ALA A 101 13.62 18.57 2.40
CA ALA A 101 14.41 17.46 1.93
C ALA A 101 13.57 16.16 1.86
N LEU A 102 13.94 15.27 0.95
CA LEU A 102 13.40 13.91 0.91
C LEU A 102 13.90 13.12 2.12
N ALA A 103 13.05 12.23 2.66
CA ALA A 103 13.41 11.39 3.80
C ALA A 103 12.86 9.98 3.60
N GLN A 104 13.62 8.97 3.98
CA GLN A 104 13.19 7.58 3.99
C GLN A 104 13.99 6.78 5.02
N GLY A 105 13.41 5.68 5.52
CA GLY A 105 14.09 4.75 6.41
C GLY A 105 13.29 4.34 7.63
N PRO A 106 13.85 3.49 8.49
CA PRO A 106 13.19 3.03 9.71
C PRO A 106 13.00 4.19 10.70
N VAL A 107 11.83 4.26 11.33
CA VAL A 107 11.51 5.21 12.39
C VAL A 107 11.53 4.54 13.76
N THR A 108 10.85 3.40 13.89
CA THR A 108 10.87 2.57 15.11
C THR A 108 10.47 1.13 14.79
N GLY A 109 10.83 0.20 15.68
CA GLY A 109 10.59 -1.23 15.48
C GLY A 109 11.60 -1.86 14.51
N GLU A 110 11.21 -3.01 13.95
CA GLU A 110 12.06 -3.77 13.03
C GLU A 110 12.05 -3.20 11.60
N LEU A 111 13.06 -3.59 10.83
CA LEU A 111 13.14 -3.26 9.41
C LEU A 111 12.19 -4.18 8.62
N PRO A 112 11.38 -3.66 7.68
CA PRO A 112 10.53 -4.51 6.85
C PRO A 112 11.37 -5.47 6.00
N PRO A 113 10.90 -6.71 5.77
CA PRO A 113 11.57 -7.63 4.87
C PRO A 113 11.59 -7.08 3.44
N ALA A 114 12.41 -7.67 2.57
CA ALA A 114 12.46 -7.27 1.16
C ALA A 114 11.10 -7.40 0.46
N LEU A 115 10.37 -8.48 0.76
CA LEU A 115 9.01 -8.72 0.28
C LEU A 115 8.14 -9.18 1.45
N LEU A 116 7.11 -8.41 1.75
CA LEU A 116 6.12 -8.69 2.79
C LEU A 116 4.84 -9.20 2.13
N PRO A 117 4.32 -10.40 2.47
CA PRO A 117 3.01 -10.83 2.02
C PRO A 117 1.90 -10.05 2.74
N ILE A 118 0.93 -9.58 1.97
CA ILE A 118 -0.32 -8.96 2.44
C ILE A 118 -1.52 -9.69 1.85
N GLU A 119 -2.71 -9.48 2.38
CA GLU A 119 -3.95 -10.12 1.96
C GLU A 119 -5.05 -9.12 1.62
N GLU A 120 -5.73 -9.35 0.49
CA GLU A 120 -6.97 -8.67 0.10
C GLU A 120 -7.93 -9.65 -0.60
N HIS A 121 -9.19 -9.75 -0.15
CA HIS A 121 -10.20 -10.61 -0.79
C HIS A 121 -9.75 -12.07 -1.03
N GLY A 122 -9.07 -12.65 -0.02
CA GLY A 122 -8.52 -14.01 -0.08
C GLY A 122 -7.35 -14.18 -1.06
N MET A 123 -6.74 -13.09 -1.53
CA MET A 123 -5.57 -13.07 -2.41
C MET A 123 -4.38 -12.52 -1.66
N LYS A 124 -3.24 -13.19 -1.81
CA LYS A 124 -1.97 -12.73 -1.23
C LYS A 124 -1.14 -11.97 -2.25
N LEU A 125 -0.45 -10.92 -1.82
CA LEU A 125 0.42 -10.10 -2.66
C LEU A 125 1.70 -9.74 -1.89
N LEU A 126 2.84 -9.79 -2.55
CA LEU A 126 4.14 -9.37 -2.03
C LEU A 126 4.33 -7.87 -2.26
N VAL A 127 4.68 -7.15 -1.19
CA VAL A 127 4.96 -5.71 -1.21
C VAL A 127 6.40 -5.45 -0.78
N ASP A 128 7.07 -4.52 -1.46
CA ASP A 128 8.39 -4.02 -1.06
C ASP A 128 8.21 -2.65 -0.42
N ILE A 129 8.26 -2.57 0.91
CA ILE A 129 8.09 -1.31 1.65
C ILE A 129 9.28 -0.38 1.43
N GLN A 130 10.49 -0.90 1.25
CA GLN A 130 11.72 -0.10 1.21
C GLN A 130 11.95 0.50 -0.18
N GLY A 131 11.89 -0.33 -1.22
CA GLY A 131 12.19 0.04 -2.61
C GLY A 131 10.97 0.16 -3.52
N GLY A 132 9.80 -0.34 -3.10
CA GLY A 132 8.59 -0.36 -3.93
C GLY A 132 8.01 1.02 -4.22
N HIS A 133 7.11 1.07 -5.21
CA HIS A 133 6.44 2.32 -5.61
C HIS A 133 5.58 2.90 -4.48
N LYS A 134 5.49 4.23 -4.41
CA LYS A 134 4.73 4.97 -3.37
C LYS A 134 5.23 4.63 -1.95
N THR A 135 4.40 3.96 -1.16
CA THR A 135 4.67 3.45 0.19
C THR A 135 5.09 1.97 0.16
N GLY A 136 5.09 1.36 -1.01
CA GLY A 136 5.47 -0.03 -1.27
C GLY A 136 4.48 -0.78 -2.18
N TYR A 137 3.23 -0.32 -2.27
CA TYR A 137 2.22 -0.93 -3.14
C TYR A 137 1.05 0.02 -3.50
N TYR A 138 0.23 -0.39 -4.48
CA TYR A 138 -0.96 0.33 -4.93
C TYR A 138 -2.23 -0.22 -4.27
N LEU A 139 -2.48 0.18 -3.01
CA LEU A 139 -3.71 -0.18 -2.29
C LEU A 139 -4.98 0.45 -2.88
N ASP A 140 -4.83 1.57 -3.61
CA ASP A 140 -5.92 2.27 -4.29
C ASP A 140 -6.59 1.47 -5.42
N GLN A 141 -5.87 0.50 -5.99
CA GLN A 141 -6.37 -0.37 -7.07
C GLN A 141 -7.04 -1.66 -6.58
N ARG A 142 -7.25 -1.83 -5.26
CA ARG A 142 -7.86 -3.05 -4.68
C ARG A 142 -9.18 -3.42 -5.35
N ASP A 143 -10.10 -2.46 -5.46
CA ASP A 143 -11.44 -2.72 -5.99
C ASP A 143 -11.40 -3.00 -7.50
N SER A 144 -10.49 -2.35 -8.23
CA SER A 144 -10.24 -2.64 -9.66
C SER A 144 -9.70 -4.05 -9.88
N ARG A 145 -8.76 -4.50 -9.02
CA ARG A 145 -8.23 -5.87 -9.02
C ARG A 145 -9.33 -6.88 -8.73
N LEU A 146 -10.16 -6.63 -7.72
CA LEU A 146 -11.32 -7.48 -7.43
C LEU A 146 -12.29 -7.53 -8.62
N ALA A 147 -12.63 -6.38 -9.20
CA ALA A 147 -13.55 -6.29 -10.33
C ALA A 147 -13.06 -7.08 -11.56
N THR A 148 -11.74 -7.11 -11.79
CA THR A 148 -11.12 -7.86 -12.88
C THR A 148 -11.56 -9.32 -12.87
N ARG A 149 -11.67 -9.95 -11.68
CA ARG A 149 -12.06 -11.36 -11.54
C ARG A 149 -13.40 -11.69 -12.22
N ARG A 150 -14.33 -10.73 -12.26
CA ARG A 150 -15.66 -10.91 -12.86
C ARG A 150 -15.65 -10.99 -14.38
N TYR A 151 -14.65 -10.42 -15.05
CA TYR A 151 -14.66 -10.24 -16.50
C TYR A 151 -13.84 -11.27 -17.27
N VAL A 152 -13.08 -12.10 -16.57
CA VAL A 152 -11.96 -12.84 -17.17
C VAL A 152 -12.19 -14.33 -17.30
N GLU A 153 -13.29 -14.88 -16.80
CA GLU A 153 -13.58 -16.32 -16.86
C GLU A 153 -13.43 -16.86 -18.29
N ASN A 154 -12.51 -17.83 -18.48
CA ASN A 154 -12.13 -18.42 -19.76
C ASN A 154 -11.63 -17.44 -20.85
N GLN A 155 -11.32 -16.19 -20.49
CA GLN A 155 -10.79 -15.17 -21.40
C GLN A 155 -9.26 -15.22 -21.51
N ARG A 156 -8.73 -14.65 -22.60
CA ARG A 156 -7.31 -14.32 -22.74
C ARG A 156 -7.10 -12.87 -22.32
N VAL A 157 -6.22 -12.64 -21.36
CA VAL A 157 -6.00 -11.34 -20.72
C VAL A 157 -4.62 -10.80 -21.07
N LEU A 158 -4.55 -9.52 -21.39
CA LEU A 158 -3.31 -8.76 -21.50
C LEU A 158 -3.28 -7.72 -20.38
N ASN A 159 -2.24 -7.75 -19.55
CA ASN A 159 -2.00 -6.86 -18.44
C ASN A 159 -0.76 -6.01 -18.75
N CYS A 160 -0.97 -4.83 -19.32
CA CYS A 160 0.09 -3.88 -19.64
C CYS A 160 0.51 -3.07 -18.41
N PHE A 161 1.80 -2.73 -18.31
CA PHE A 161 2.37 -2.04 -17.14
C PHE A 161 2.08 -2.80 -15.84
N SER A 162 2.34 -4.12 -15.88
CA SER A 162 1.81 -5.06 -14.90
C SER A 162 2.34 -4.87 -13.48
N TYR A 163 3.46 -4.17 -13.33
CA TYR A 163 4.21 -4.06 -12.08
C TYR A 163 4.39 -5.45 -11.45
N THR A 164 4.17 -5.58 -10.14
CA THR A 164 4.26 -6.85 -9.40
C THR A 164 3.06 -7.78 -9.58
N GLY A 165 2.28 -7.61 -10.66
CA GLY A 165 1.32 -8.62 -11.13
C GLY A 165 -0.01 -8.70 -10.38
N GLY A 166 -0.41 -7.68 -9.61
CA GLY A 166 -1.66 -7.74 -8.84
C GLY A 166 -2.92 -8.02 -9.68
N PHE A 167 -2.99 -7.46 -10.89
CA PHE A 167 -4.07 -7.75 -11.84
C PHE A 167 -3.95 -9.14 -12.48
N ALA A 168 -2.74 -9.67 -12.66
CA ALA A 168 -2.52 -11.01 -13.20
C ALA A 168 -2.97 -12.10 -12.22
N VAL A 169 -2.62 -11.97 -10.94
CA VAL A 169 -3.10 -12.85 -9.88
C VAL A 169 -4.63 -12.79 -9.80
N SER A 170 -5.20 -11.59 -9.86
CA SER A 170 -6.66 -11.43 -9.90
C SER A 170 -7.27 -12.08 -11.13
N ALA A 171 -6.66 -11.95 -12.31
CA ALA A 171 -7.14 -12.59 -13.53
C ALA A 171 -7.18 -14.12 -13.41
N LEU A 172 -6.12 -14.71 -12.85
CA LEU A 172 -6.01 -16.15 -12.60
C LEU A 172 -7.03 -16.62 -11.57
N MET A 173 -7.24 -15.90 -10.47
CA MET A 173 -8.28 -16.19 -9.49
C MET A 173 -9.69 -16.06 -10.06
N GLY A 174 -9.89 -15.21 -11.07
CA GLY A 174 -11.13 -15.10 -11.84
C GLY A 174 -11.31 -16.19 -12.91
N GLY A 175 -10.37 -17.15 -13.02
CA GLY A 175 -10.49 -18.27 -13.94
C GLY A 175 -10.15 -17.93 -15.40
N CYS A 176 -9.24 -16.99 -15.65
CA CYS A 176 -8.80 -16.72 -17.02
C CYS A 176 -8.18 -17.95 -17.69
N ARG A 177 -8.32 -18.03 -19.01
CA ARG A 177 -7.66 -19.06 -19.83
C ARG A 177 -6.15 -18.84 -19.90
N GLN A 178 -5.74 -17.57 -20.01
CA GLN A 178 -4.34 -17.15 -20.05
C GLN A 178 -4.26 -15.67 -19.65
N VAL A 179 -3.20 -15.28 -18.96
CA VAL A 179 -2.82 -13.87 -18.73
C VAL A 179 -1.38 -13.63 -19.17
N VAL A 180 -1.17 -12.58 -19.97
CA VAL A 180 0.15 -12.09 -20.36
C VAL A 180 0.39 -10.77 -19.62
N SER A 181 1.45 -10.70 -18.82
CA SER A 181 1.86 -9.52 -18.08
C SER A 181 3.08 -8.90 -18.73
N VAL A 182 3.00 -7.60 -19.05
CA VAL A 182 4.09 -6.86 -19.71
C VAL A 182 4.56 -5.74 -18.81
N ASP A 183 5.85 -5.70 -18.52
CA ASP A 183 6.49 -4.61 -17.77
C ASP A 183 7.95 -4.43 -18.19
N THR A 184 8.47 -3.21 -18.08
CA THR A 184 9.88 -2.91 -18.37
C THR A 184 10.84 -3.44 -17.29
N SER A 185 10.34 -3.64 -16.06
CA SER A 185 11.14 -4.08 -14.91
C SER A 185 11.13 -5.61 -14.76
N GLN A 186 12.31 -6.24 -14.90
CA GLN A 186 12.44 -7.68 -14.63
C GLN A 186 12.14 -7.99 -13.16
N ASP A 187 12.64 -7.16 -12.23
CA ASP A 187 12.42 -7.36 -10.79
C ASP A 187 10.91 -7.36 -10.45
N ALA A 188 10.14 -6.48 -11.09
CA ALA A 188 8.68 -6.45 -10.91
C ALA A 188 8.01 -7.72 -11.45
N LEU A 189 8.44 -8.21 -12.62
CA LEU A 189 7.93 -9.46 -13.21
C LEU A 189 8.32 -10.69 -12.39
N ASP A 190 9.50 -10.71 -11.78
CA ASP A 190 9.92 -11.79 -10.89
C ASP A 190 9.05 -11.83 -9.63
N ILE A 191 8.68 -10.67 -9.07
CA ILE A 191 7.70 -10.59 -7.98
C ILE A 191 6.30 -11.00 -8.46
N ALA A 192 5.91 -10.63 -9.68
CA ALA A 192 4.63 -11.04 -10.27
C ALA A 192 4.52 -12.57 -10.37
N ARG A 193 5.61 -13.25 -10.77
CA ARG A 193 5.69 -14.70 -10.77
C ARG A 193 5.57 -15.29 -9.36
N GLN A 194 6.34 -14.76 -8.40
CA GLN A 194 6.26 -15.18 -7.00
C GLN A 194 4.85 -15.01 -6.42
N ASN A 195 4.12 -13.96 -6.82
CA ASN A 195 2.74 -13.75 -6.41
C ASN A 195 1.79 -14.82 -6.96
N VAL A 196 1.99 -15.32 -8.18
CA VAL A 196 1.22 -16.45 -8.71
C VAL A 196 1.50 -17.72 -7.90
N GLU A 197 2.77 -18.00 -7.63
CA GLU A 197 3.21 -19.16 -6.83
C GLU A 197 2.68 -19.10 -5.38
N LEU A 198 2.73 -17.92 -4.75
CA LEU A 198 2.24 -17.67 -3.39
C LEU A 198 0.76 -18.01 -3.21
N ASN A 199 -0.04 -17.79 -4.26
CA ASN A 199 -1.47 -18.10 -4.28
C ASN A 199 -1.77 -19.53 -4.79
N GLN A 200 -0.74 -20.35 -5.06
CA GLN A 200 -0.87 -21.71 -5.59
C GLN A 200 -1.67 -21.74 -6.91
N LEU A 201 -1.50 -20.71 -7.74
CA LEU A 201 -2.18 -20.57 -9.02
C LEU A 201 -1.37 -21.22 -10.14
N ASP A 202 -2.06 -21.59 -11.22
CA ASP A 202 -1.48 -22.31 -12.35
C ASP A 202 -0.55 -21.39 -13.18
N LEU A 203 0.76 -21.54 -12.96
CA LEU A 203 1.78 -20.82 -13.73
C LEU A 203 1.75 -21.09 -15.23
N SER A 204 1.21 -22.24 -15.68
CA SER A 204 1.15 -22.53 -17.12
C SER A 204 0.20 -21.60 -17.87
N LYS A 205 -0.68 -20.89 -17.15
CA LYS A 205 -1.60 -19.89 -17.68
C LYS A 205 -1.05 -18.46 -17.62
N ALA A 206 0.16 -18.25 -17.08
CA ALA A 206 0.75 -16.95 -16.87
C ALA A 206 2.04 -16.77 -17.69
N GLU A 207 2.08 -15.71 -18.50
CA GLU A 207 3.28 -15.28 -19.22
C GLU A 207 3.74 -13.92 -18.67
N PHE A 208 5.06 -13.75 -18.54
CA PHE A 208 5.70 -12.54 -18.04
C PHE A 208 6.70 -12.07 -19.10
N VAL A 209 6.42 -10.92 -19.72
CA VAL A 209 7.17 -10.39 -20.85
C VAL A 209 7.86 -9.11 -20.43
N ARG A 210 9.19 -9.13 -20.42
CA ARG A 210 9.98 -7.94 -20.18
C ARG A 210 10.26 -7.21 -21.48
N ASP A 211 9.50 -6.15 -21.74
CA ASP A 211 9.67 -5.34 -22.94
C ASP A 211 9.15 -3.91 -22.72
N ASP A 212 9.44 -3.03 -23.67
CA ASP A 212 8.65 -1.81 -23.84
C ASP A 212 7.20 -2.19 -24.18
N VAL A 213 6.23 -1.43 -23.67
CA VAL A 213 4.82 -1.79 -23.78
C VAL A 213 4.23 -1.45 -25.16
N PHE A 214 4.84 -0.53 -25.91
CA PHE A 214 4.33 -0.03 -27.19
C PHE A 214 4.64 -0.92 -28.39
#